data_AF-A0A7C6YV47-F1
#
_entry.id   AF-A0A7C6YV47-F1
#
_cell.length_a   1.000
_cell.length_b   1.000
_cell.length_c   1.000
_cell.angle_alpha   90.00
_cell.angle_beta   90.00
_cell.angle_gamma   90.00
#
_symmetry.space_group_name_H-M   'P 1'
#
loop_
_entity.id
_entity.type
_entity.pdbx_description
1 polymer ?
#
loop_
_entity_poly.entity_id
_entity_poly.type
_entity_poly.pdbx_seq_one_letter_code
_entity_poly.pdbx_strand_id
1 'polypeptide(L)'
;EYITSIKKIIERAIVAAKREGVIKESHYDEGAVAGATREALSQIMSKALGLNVGGKIGIARQKDHLSVVVFLGVGLLHLDEVAIGLGHRVAPFNE
;
A
#
# COMPACT_ATOMS: atom_id res chain seq x y z
N GLU A 1 2.04 4.19 -16.68
CA GLU A 1 2.12 5.06 -15.48
C GLU A 1 2.28 4.28 -14.16
N TYR A 2 1.76 3.05 -14.07
CA TYR A 2 1.83 2.27 -12.83
C TYR A 2 3.23 2.18 -12.18
N ILE A 3 4.26 1.73 -12.91
CA ILE A 3 5.62 1.53 -12.36
C ILE A 3 6.17 2.81 -11.73
N THR A 4 6.03 3.95 -12.41
CA THR A 4 6.53 5.24 -11.93
C THR A 4 5.72 5.76 -10.74
N SER A 5 4.48 5.31 -10.56
CA SER A 5 3.63 5.66 -9.42
C SER A 5 3.95 4.88 -8.13
N ILE A 6 4.55 3.68 -8.21
CA ILE A 6 4.77 2.78 -7.06
C ILE A 6 5.50 3.49 -5.92
N LYS A 7 6.61 4.18 -6.22
CA LYS A 7 7.40 4.89 -5.21
C LYS A 7 6.55 5.93 -4.46
N LYS A 8 5.77 6.71 -5.21
CA LYS A 8 4.90 7.76 -4.69
C LYS A 8 3.75 7.18 -3.85
N ILE A 9 3.21 6.02 -4.25
CA ILE A 9 2.17 5.30 -3.49
C ILE A 9 2.73 4.85 -2.14
N ILE A 10 3.92 4.26 -2.13
CA ILE A 10 4.59 3.80 -0.90
C ILE A 10 4.87 4.99 0.04
N GLU A 11 5.46 6.08 -0.45
CA GLU A 11 5.74 7.27 0.35
C GLU A 11 4.47 7.86 0.97
N ARG A 12 3.38 7.94 0.17
CA ARG A 12 2.09 8.43 0.65
C ARG A 12 1.44 7.51 1.68
N ALA A 13 1.59 6.20 1.54
CA ALA A 13 1.10 5.23 2.52
C ALA A 13 1.79 5.44 3.88
N ILE A 14 3.12 5.64 3.89
CA ILE A 14 3.88 5.93 5.11
C ILE A 14 3.41 7.25 5.74
N VAL A 15 3.33 8.32 4.95
CA VAL A 15 2.89 9.64 5.44
C VAL A 15 1.48 9.58 6.01
N ALA A 16 0.56 8.89 5.33
CA ALA A 16 -0.81 8.70 5.81
C ALA A 16 -0.85 7.89 7.10
N ALA A 17 -0.13 6.76 7.18
CA ALA A 17 -0.10 5.91 8.37
C ALA A 17 0.42 6.67 9.61
N LYS A 18 1.44 7.51 9.44
CA LYS A 18 1.93 8.40 10.51
C LYS A 18 0.89 9.44 10.91
N ARG A 19 0.29 10.13 9.93
CA ARG A 19 -0.70 11.19 10.18
C ARG A 19 -1.95 10.69 10.90
N GLU A 20 -2.43 9.49 10.57
CA GLU A 20 -3.60 8.89 11.20
C GLU A 20 -3.25 8.14 12.51
N GLY A 21 -1.98 8.15 12.95
CA GLY A 21 -1.55 7.52 14.19
C GLY A 21 -1.53 5.99 14.15
N VAL A 22 -1.59 5.37 12.96
CA VAL A 22 -1.52 3.91 12.79
C VAL A 22 -0.12 3.37 13.10
N ILE A 23 0.90 4.19 12.84
CA ILE A 23 2.31 3.88 13.14
C ILE A 23 3.01 5.07 13.80
N LYS A 24 4.14 4.80 14.48
CA LYS A 24 5.04 5.81 15.02
C LYS A 24 6.08 6.22 13.98
N GLU A 25 6.71 7.39 14.16
CA GLU A 25 7.82 7.84 13.33
C GLU A 25 9.12 7.10 13.72
N SER A 26 9.21 5.84 13.30
CA SER A 26 10.37 4.99 13.54
C SER A 26 10.74 4.17 12.30
N HIS A 27 12.02 3.85 12.15
CA HIS A 27 12.53 3.12 11.00
C HIS A 27 11.82 1.75 10.78
N TYR A 28 11.52 1.01 11.85
CA TYR A 28 10.86 -0.29 11.76
C TYR A 28 9.41 -0.17 11.28
N ASP A 29 8.69 0.83 11.79
CA ASP A 29 7.30 1.07 11.43
C ASP A 29 7.15 1.56 9.99
N GLU A 30 7.98 2.51 9.57
CA GLU A 30 8.00 2.99 8.19
C GLU A 30 8.38 1.87 7.21
N GLY A 31 9.38 1.06 7.58
CA GLY A 31 9.79 -0.12 6.82
C GLY A 31 8.68 -1.18 6.71
N ALA A 32 7.90 -1.38 7.77
CA ALA A 32 6.79 -2.32 7.77
C ALA A 32 5.66 -1.85 6.83
N VAL A 33 5.27 -0.58 6.89
CA VAL A 33 4.27 -0.03 5.95
C VAL A 33 4.79 -0.09 4.52
N ALA A 34 6.05 0.29 4.27
CA ALA A 34 6.64 0.24 2.94
C ALA A 34 6.67 -1.18 2.37
N GLY A 35 7.11 -2.14 3.18
CA GLY A 35 7.21 -3.55 2.82
C GLY A 35 5.85 -4.19 2.56
N ALA A 36 4.86 -3.93 3.42
CA ALA A 36 3.48 -4.41 3.24
C ALA A 36 2.83 -3.80 1.98
N THR A 37 2.99 -2.49 1.79
CA THR A 37 2.46 -1.79 0.61
C THR A 37 3.08 -2.33 -0.68
N ARG A 38 4.41 -2.55 -0.71
CA ARG A 38 5.11 -3.08 -1.88
C ARG A 38 4.63 -4.49 -2.25
N GLU A 39 4.35 -5.33 -1.26
CA GLU A 39 3.80 -6.68 -1.50
C GLU A 39 2.36 -6.63 -2.01
N ALA A 40 1.52 -5.76 -1.45
CA ALA A 40 0.17 -5.54 -1.99
C ALA A 40 0.22 -5.08 -3.46
N LEU A 41 1.14 -4.17 -3.79
CA LEU A 41 1.34 -3.66 -5.15
C LEU A 41 1.92 -4.71 -6.12
N SER A 42 2.71 -5.69 -5.66
CA SER A 42 3.25 -6.72 -6.54
C SER A 42 2.17 -7.70 -7.00
N GLN A 43 1.17 -7.99 -6.16
CA GLN A 43 0.04 -8.87 -6.50
C GLN A 43 -0.81 -8.32 -7.65
N ILE A 44 -0.95 -6.99 -7.76
CA ILE A 44 -1.76 -6.35 -8.80
C ILE A 44 -0.99 -6.05 -10.09
N MET A 45 0.32 -6.34 -10.12
CA MET A 45 1.20 -5.93 -11.21
C MET A 45 0.78 -6.49 -12.57
N SER A 46 0.33 -7.75 -12.63
CA SER A 46 -0.11 -8.39 -13.87
C SER A 46 -1.32 -7.70 -14.52
N LYS A 47 -2.16 -7.03 -13.72
CA LYS A 47 -3.33 -6.28 -14.21
C LYS A 47 -2.99 -4.83 -14.57
N ALA A 48 -2.09 -4.20 -13.80
CA ALA A 48 -1.83 -2.76 -13.88
C ALA A 48 -0.66 -2.36 -14.79
N LEU A 49 0.14 -3.32 -15.26
CA LEU A 49 1.35 -3.04 -16.03
C LEU A 49 1.02 -2.31 -17.35
N GLY A 50 1.62 -1.14 -17.55
CA GLY A 50 1.40 -0.32 -18.74
C GLY A 50 0.13 0.53 -18.71
N LEU A 51 -0.72 0.39 -17.70
CA LEU A 51 -2.00 1.09 -17.58
C LEU A 51 -1.95 2.20 -16.52
N ASN A 52 -3.03 2.98 -16.48
CA ASN A 52 -3.29 4.00 -15.49
C ASN A 52 -4.07 3.39 -14.34
N VAL A 53 -3.78 3.84 -13.11
CA VAL A 53 -4.43 3.32 -11.91
C VAL A 53 -4.88 4.45 -10.99
N GLY A 54 -5.94 4.20 -10.25
CA GLY A 54 -6.42 5.09 -9.20
C GLY A 54 -7.22 4.31 -8.16
N GLY A 55 -7.17 4.73 -6.90
CA GLY A 55 -7.91 4.02 -5.86
C GLY A 55 -7.53 4.40 -4.45
N LYS A 56 -7.65 3.44 -3.53
CA LYS A 56 -7.51 3.64 -2.08
C LYS A 56 -6.53 2.64 -1.49
N ILE A 57 -5.92 3.04 -0.37
CA ILE A 57 -5.07 2.19 0.45
C ILE A 57 -5.69 2.16 1.85
N GLY A 58 -5.90 0.96 2.38
CA GLY A 58 -6.27 0.73 3.77
C GLY A 58 -5.04 0.28 4.54
N ILE A 59 -4.82 0.83 5.73
CA ILE A 59 -3.73 0.45 6.63
C ILE A 59 -4.35 0.21 7.99
N ALA A 60 -4.13 -0.97 8.54
CA ALA A 60 -4.63 -1.36 9.85
C ALA A 60 -3.48 -1.94 10.67
N ARG A 61 -3.49 -1.66 11.96
CA ARG A 61 -2.53 -2.21 12.92
C ARG A 61 -3.26 -2.77 14.11
N GLN A 62 -2.87 -3.98 14.51
CA GLN A 62 -3.29 -4.61 15.75
C GLN A 62 -2.03 -5.08 16.49
N LYS A 63 -1.64 -4.35 17.54
CA LYS A 63 -0.37 -4.58 18.24
C LYS A 63 0.80 -4.63 17.23
N ASP A 64 1.55 -5.72 17.21
CA ASP A 64 2.72 -5.86 16.34
C ASP A 64 2.36 -6.15 14.86
N HIS A 65 1.11 -6.50 14.57
CA HIS A 65 0.69 -6.89 13.23
C HIS A 65 0.19 -5.67 12.46
N LEU A 66 0.79 -5.41 11.30
CA LEU A 66 0.39 -4.37 10.37
C LEU A 66 -0.04 -4.98 9.03
N SER A 67 -1.21 -4.59 8.56
CA SER A 67 -1.75 -5.01 7.28
C SER A 67 -2.05 -3.81 6.40
N VAL A 68 -1.69 -3.93 5.13
CA VAL A 68 -1.99 -2.96 4.08
C VAL A 68 -2.84 -3.64 3.02
N VAL A 69 -3.93 -3.00 2.62
CA VAL A 69 -4.74 -3.38 1.46
C VAL A 69 -4.65 -2.27 0.43
N VAL A 70 -4.42 -2.64 -0.82
CA VAL A 70 -4.46 -1.74 -1.97
C VAL A 70 -5.65 -2.14 -2.83
N PHE A 71 -6.55 -1.19 -3.09
CA PHE A 71 -7.70 -1.37 -3.96
C PHE A 71 -7.66 -0.33 -5.07
N LEU A 72 -7.43 -0.76 -6.31
CA LEU A 72 -7.28 0.11 -7.47
C LEU A 72 -8.30 -0.24 -8.55
N GLY A 73 -8.84 0.80 -9.18
CA GLY A 73 -9.32 0.73 -10.56
C GLY A 73 -8.12 0.80 -11.51
N VAL A 74 -8.17 -0.01 -12.55
CA VAL A 74 -7.19 -0.10 -13.63
C VAL A 74 -7.88 0.27 -14.93
N GLY A 75 -7.45 1.38 -15.54
CA GLY A 75 -8.09 1.89 -16.74
C GLY A 75 -7.68 1.09 -17.98
N LEU A 76 -8.66 0.48 -18.65
CA LEU A 76 -8.51 -0.24 -19.92
C LEU A 76 -9.52 0.30 -20.95
N LEU A 77 -9.08 1.27 -21.77
CA LEU A 77 -9.92 1.94 -22.76
C LEU A 77 -11.15 2.62 -22.11
N HIS A 78 -12.35 2.07 -22.34
CA HIS A 78 -13.65 2.51 -21.79
C HIS A 78 -14.17 1.55 -20.71
N LEU A 79 -13.32 0.62 -20.25
CA LEU A 79 -13.60 -0.37 -19.22
C LEU A 79 -12.64 -0.17 -18.05
N ASP A 80 -13.16 -0.29 -16.83
CA ASP A 80 -12.34 -0.29 -15.62
C ASP A 80 -12.30 -1.71 -15.06
N GLU A 81 -11.10 -2.29 -14.95
CA GLU A 81 -10.91 -3.50 -14.15
C GLU A 81 -10.58 -3.12 -12.71
N VAL A 82 -10.92 -3.99 -11.76
CA VAL A 82 -10.56 -3.82 -10.35
C VAL A 82 -9.45 -4.79 -9.98
N ALA A 83 -8.47 -4.27 -9.24
CA ALA A 83 -7.38 -5.05 -8.67
C ALA A 83 -7.29 -4.81 -7.15
N ILE A 84 -7.15 -5.90 -6.40
CA ILE A 84 -6.92 -5.87 -4.96
C ILE A 84 -5.62 -6.62 -4.65
N GLY A 85 -4.82 -6.04 -3.76
CA GLY A 85 -3.66 -6.71 -3.19
C GLY A 85 -3.60 -6.46 -1.68
N LEU A 86 -3.01 -7.40 -0.95
CA LEU A 86 -2.74 -7.23 0.47
C LEU A 86 -1.27 -7.50 0.80
N GLY A 87 -0.79 -6.89 1.87
CA GLY A 87 0.50 -7.20 2.45
C GLY A 87 0.43 -7.15 3.96
N HIS A 88 1.20 -8.01 4.61
CA HIS A 88 1.30 -8.08 6.07
C HIS A 88 2.76 -7.94 6.50
N ARG A 89 3.01 -7.22 7.58
CA ARG A 89 4.31 -7.13 8.24
C ARG A 89 4.12 -7.17 9.75
N VAL A 90 5.20 -7.51 10.44
CA VAL A 90 5.29 -7.39 11.90
C VAL A 90 6.27 -6.26 12.22
N ALA A 91 5.90 -5.37 13.12
CA ALA A 91 6.75 -4.29 13.63
C ALA A 91 6.53 -4.13 15.14
N PRO A 92 7.59 -3.86 15.94
CA PRO A 92 7.45 -3.71 17.39
C PRO A 92 6.38 -2.67 17.76
N PHE A 93 5.43 -3.07 18.60
CA PHE A 93 4.44 -2.18 19.18
C PHE A 93 4.79 -1.93 20.64
N ASN A 94 5.41 -0.77 20.89
CA ASN A 94 5.55 -0.26 22.25
C ASN A 94 4.25 0.51 22.56
N GLU A 95 3.57 0.17 23.66
CA GLU A 95 2.38 0.91 24.14
C GLU A 95 2.68 2.40 24.33
#